data_AF-A0A183H5E8-F1
#
_entry.id   AF-A0A183H5E8-F1
#
_cell.length_a   1.000
_cell.length_b   1.000
_cell.length_c   1.000
_cell.angle_alpha   90.00
_cell.angle_beta   90.00
_cell.angle_gamma   90.00
#
_symmetry.space_group_name_H-M   'P 1'
#
loop_
_entity.id
_entity.type
_entity.pdbx_description
1 polymer ?
#
loop_
_entity_poly.entity_id
_entity_poly.type
_entity_poly.pdbx_seq_one_letter_code
_entity_poly.pdbx_strand_id
1 'polypeptide(L)'
;MQRDRLLFDDVTSQMDKLEDFTGRVKKMLPSETQDRIAMFIFFIVLPLGFLFEIFVVLPNEHEVMSKGWNVRVGILMFLGLNAFANVYKIISVGPNGNYSDLPAIQKPGYRFCYNCQLNEPPRSHHCPGNCEINHMQ
;
A
#
# COMPACT_ATOMS: atom_id res chain seq x y z
N MET A 1 -17.82 -0.29 -31.69
CA MET A 1 -18.87 -0.12 -30.68
C MET A 1 -18.76 -1.08 -29.49
N GLN A 2 -18.75 -2.42 -29.64
CA GLN A 2 -18.66 -3.35 -28.49
C GLN A 2 -17.26 -3.34 -27.83
N ARG A 3 -16.19 -3.24 -28.64
CA ARG A 3 -14.79 -3.19 -28.17
C ARG A 3 -14.48 -1.92 -27.37
N ASP A 4 -15.03 -0.79 -27.80
CA ASP A 4 -14.82 0.51 -27.18
C ASP A 4 -15.54 0.61 -25.82
N ARG A 5 -16.69 -0.08 -25.67
CA ARG A 5 -17.39 -0.22 -24.38
C ARG A 5 -16.61 -1.03 -23.37
N LEU A 6 -16.07 -2.19 -23.76
CA LEU A 6 -15.28 -3.04 -22.85
C LEU A 6 -14.01 -2.35 -22.35
N LEU A 7 -13.35 -1.56 -23.20
CA LEU A 7 -12.19 -0.75 -22.80
C LEU A 7 -12.61 0.32 -21.79
N PHE A 8 -13.75 0.98 -22.02
CA PHE A 8 -14.26 2.01 -21.12
C PHE A 8 -14.69 1.44 -19.77
N ASP A 9 -15.31 0.26 -19.75
CA ASP A 9 -15.71 -0.44 -18.52
C ASP A 9 -14.48 -0.90 -17.70
N ASP A 10 -13.41 -1.36 -18.36
CA ASP A 10 -12.14 -1.71 -17.70
C ASP A 10 -11.45 -0.48 -17.10
N VAL A 11 -11.38 0.62 -17.86
CA VAL A 11 -10.82 1.90 -17.37
C VAL A 11 -11.61 2.41 -16.17
N THR A 12 -12.94 2.35 -16.22
CA THR A 12 -13.81 2.80 -15.11
C THR A 12 -13.60 1.92 -13.87
N SER A 13 -13.51 0.60 -14.04
CA SER A 13 -13.21 -0.35 -12.96
C SER A 13 -11.83 -0.12 -12.32
N GLN A 14 -10.82 0.28 -13.11
CA GLN A 14 -9.51 0.66 -12.60
C GLN A 14 -9.58 1.96 -11.79
N MET A 15 -10.33 2.95 -12.27
CA MET A 15 -10.53 4.22 -11.57
C MET A 15 -11.26 4.01 -10.23
N ASP A 16 -12.33 3.21 -10.20
CA ASP A 16 -13.08 2.89 -8.97
C ASP A 16 -12.20 2.19 -7.92
N LYS A 17 -11.37 1.24 -8.35
CA LYS A 17 -10.39 0.57 -7.46
C LYS A 17 -9.35 1.55 -6.93
N LEU A 18 -8.91 2.48 -7.77
CA LEU A 18 -7.94 3.50 -7.39
C LEU A 18 -8.53 4.51 -6.42
N GLU A 19 -9.81 4.85 -6.56
CA GLU A 19 -10.55 5.69 -5.62
C GLU A 19 -10.79 4.98 -4.28
N ASP A 20 -11.23 3.71 -4.26
CA ASP A 20 -11.37 2.94 -3.01
C ASP A 20 -10.03 2.80 -2.30
N PHE A 21 -8.99 2.49 -3.05
CA PHE A 21 -7.63 2.42 -2.54
C PHE A 21 -7.15 3.77 -2.00
N THR A 22 -7.37 4.87 -2.72
CA THR A 22 -7.04 6.23 -2.25
C THR A 22 -7.83 6.59 -0.98
N GLY A 23 -9.09 6.16 -0.89
CA GLY A 23 -9.92 6.32 0.30
C GLY A 23 -9.38 5.55 1.51
N ARG A 24 -8.96 4.30 1.32
CA ARG A 24 -8.31 3.48 2.37
C ARG A 24 -6.98 4.07 2.81
N VAL A 25 -6.17 4.51 1.85
CA VAL A 25 -4.90 5.20 2.09
C VAL A 25 -5.11 6.46 2.93
N LYS A 26 -6.10 7.29 2.55
CA LYS A 26 -6.45 8.51 3.28
C LYS A 26 -6.93 8.22 4.71
N LYS A 27 -7.61 7.09 4.94
CA LYS A 27 -8.04 6.64 6.27
C LYS A 27 -6.91 6.03 7.11
N MET A 28 -5.95 5.35 6.47
CA MET A 28 -4.78 4.79 7.14
C MET A 28 -3.73 5.83 7.51
N LEU A 29 -3.80 7.04 6.96
CA LEU A 29 -2.79 8.07 7.16
C LEU A 29 -3.00 8.81 8.49
N PRO A 30 -2.13 8.62 9.50
CA PRO A 30 -1.96 9.63 10.52
C PRO A 30 -1.39 10.90 9.88
N SER A 31 -1.71 12.07 10.44
CA SER A 31 -1.34 13.38 9.89
C SER A 31 0.14 13.75 10.09
N GLU A 32 1.04 12.77 9.98
CA GLU A 32 2.48 12.98 10.10
C GLU A 32 3.05 13.38 8.74
N THR A 33 3.83 14.45 8.70
CA THR A 33 4.40 14.99 7.44
C THR A 33 5.31 13.99 6.74
N GLN A 34 5.92 13.07 7.50
CA GLN A 34 6.79 12.01 6.97
C GLN A 34 6.01 11.00 6.12
N ASP A 35 4.83 10.57 6.58
CA ASP A 35 4.01 9.59 5.85
C ASP A 35 3.45 10.19 4.56
N ARG A 36 3.16 11.49 4.57
CA ARG A 36 2.76 12.24 3.35
C ARG A 36 3.88 12.31 2.31
N ILE A 37 5.13 12.51 2.75
CA ILE A 37 6.29 12.52 1.84
C ILE A 37 6.53 11.12 1.28
N ALA A 38 6.48 10.08 2.12
CA ALA A 38 6.64 8.70 1.68
C ALA A 38 5.59 8.32 0.63
N MET A 39 4.33 8.64 0.89
CA MET A 39 3.22 8.52 -0.06
C MET A 39 3.49 9.20 -1.40
N PHE A 40 3.93 10.47 -1.36
CA PHE A 40 4.23 11.22 -2.58
C PHE A 40 5.34 10.53 -3.40
N ILE A 41 6.39 10.07 -2.73
CA ILE A 41 7.48 9.36 -3.39
C ILE A 41 6.98 8.04 -4.01
N PHE A 42 6.20 7.26 -3.27
CA PHE A 42 5.70 5.96 -3.75
C PHE A 42 4.71 6.07 -4.91
N PHE A 43 3.80 7.05 -4.89
CA PHE A 43 2.74 7.16 -5.90
C PHE A 43 3.10 8.05 -7.09
N ILE A 44 4.04 8.98 -6.95
CA ILE A 44 4.38 9.94 -8.01
C ILE A 44 5.82 9.75 -8.47
N VAL A 45 6.79 9.83 -7.57
CA VAL A 45 8.21 9.79 -7.96
C VAL A 45 8.62 8.43 -8.51
N LEU A 46 8.22 7.34 -7.84
CA LEU A 46 8.56 5.98 -8.25
C LEU A 46 7.98 5.59 -9.62
N PRO A 47 6.67 5.80 -9.90
CA PRO A 47 6.11 5.50 -11.22
C PRO A 47 6.67 6.38 -12.33
N LEU A 48 6.89 7.68 -12.06
CA LEU A 48 7.52 8.57 -13.04
C LEU A 48 8.96 8.19 -13.32
N GLY A 49 9.74 7.84 -12.30
CA GLY A 49 11.11 7.34 -12.46
C GLY A 49 11.15 6.03 -13.26
N PHE A 50 10.22 5.11 -13.00
CA PHE A 50 10.09 3.87 -13.76
C PHE A 50 9.80 4.12 -15.25
N LEU A 51 8.88 5.03 -15.57
CA LEU A 51 8.58 5.42 -16.94
C LEU A 51 9.78 6.11 -17.61
N PHE A 52 10.45 7.01 -16.90
CA PHE A 52 11.64 7.69 -17.40
C PHE A 52 12.74 6.68 -17.76
N GLU A 53 12.95 5.67 -16.92
CA GLU A 53 13.97 4.66 -17.16
C GLU A 53 13.68 3.86 -18.44
N ILE A 54 12.42 3.45 -18.64
CA ILE A 54 12.01 2.64 -19.80
C ILE A 54 12.00 3.46 -21.10
N PHE A 55 11.57 4.72 -21.06
CA PHE A 55 11.35 5.54 -22.26
C PHE A 55 12.51 6.46 -22.62
N VAL A 56 13.40 6.79 -21.68
CA VAL A 56 14.50 7.72 -21.92
C VAL A 56 15.85 7.03 -21.73
N VAL A 57 16.08 6.37 -20.60
CA VAL A 57 17.40 5.79 -20.29
C VAL A 57 17.68 4.54 -21.11
N LEU A 58 16.77 3.56 -21.07
CA LEU A 58 16.95 2.30 -21.78
C LEU A 58 17.09 2.44 -23.31
N PRO A 59 16.29 3.26 -24.03
CA PRO A 59 16.42 3.42 -25.48
C PRO A 59 17.63 4.29 -25.88
N ASN A 60 18.17 5.10 -24.97
CA ASN A 60 19.41 5.84 -25.23
C ASN A 60 20.64 4.92 -25.19
N GLU A 61 20.66 3.98 -24.25
CA GLU A 61 21.81 3.10 -24.03
C GLU A 61 21.77 1.81 -24.85
N HIS A 62 20.58 1.27 -25.16
CA HIS A 62 20.41 -0.04 -25.79
C HIS A 62 19.43 0.05 -26.95
N GLU A 63 19.70 -0.69 -28.03
CA GLU A 63 18.75 -0.82 -29.13
C GLU A 63 17.41 -1.36 -28.63
N VAL A 64 16.35 -0.63 -28.98
CA VAL A 64 14.97 -0.96 -28.61
C VAL A 64 14.64 -2.37 -29.13
N MET A 65 14.03 -3.21 -28.27
CA MET A 65 13.71 -4.62 -28.55
C MET A 65 14.90 -5.59 -28.65
N SER A 66 16.13 -5.15 -28.33
CA SER A 66 17.26 -6.07 -28.19
C SER A 66 17.09 -7.02 -27.00
N LYS A 67 17.79 -8.16 -27.01
CA LYS A 67 17.74 -9.15 -25.93
C LYS A 67 18.13 -8.54 -24.57
N GLY A 68 19.12 -7.64 -24.56
CA GLY A 68 19.53 -6.91 -23.36
C GLY A 68 18.48 -5.93 -22.85
N TRP A 69 17.76 -5.26 -23.76
CA TRP A 69 16.66 -4.36 -23.44
C TRP A 69 15.48 -5.12 -22.80
N ASN A 70 15.04 -6.23 -23.43
CA ASN A 70 13.93 -7.05 -22.93
C ASN A 70 14.18 -7.62 -21.53
N VAL A 71 15.40 -8.08 -21.23
CA VAL A 71 15.74 -8.61 -19.89
C VAL A 71 15.67 -7.51 -18.84
N ARG A 72 16.20 -6.31 -19.13
CA ARG A 72 16.18 -5.18 -18.19
C ARG A 72 14.75 -4.68 -17.94
N VAL A 73 13.95 -4.53 -18.98
CA VAL A 73 12.52 -4.19 -18.85
C VAL A 73 11.79 -5.24 -18.04
N GLY A 74 12.04 -6.53 -18.28
CA GLY A 74 11.42 -7.62 -17.50
C GLY A 74 11.76 -7.57 -16.01
N ILE A 75 13.03 -7.35 -15.65
CA ILE A 75 13.48 -7.23 -14.26
C ILE A 75 12.85 -5.99 -13.60
N LEU A 76 12.90 -4.84 -14.28
CA LEU A 76 12.30 -3.60 -13.80
C LEU A 76 10.80 -3.77 -13.56
N MET A 77 10.10 -4.41 -14.50
CA MET A 77 8.66 -4.65 -14.37
C MET A 77 8.34 -5.57 -13.20
N PHE A 78 9.11 -6.63 -13.00
CA PHE A 78 8.96 -7.53 -11.85
C PHE A 78 9.17 -6.79 -10.53
N LEU A 79 10.20 -5.94 -10.44
CA LEU A 79 10.46 -5.13 -9.26
C LEU A 79 9.31 -4.15 -8.99
N GLY A 80 8.80 -3.49 -10.03
CA GLY A 80 7.65 -2.59 -9.94
C GLY A 80 6.42 -3.30 -9.40
N LEU A 81 6.05 -4.45 -10.00
CA LEU A 81 4.91 -5.26 -9.53
C LEU A 81 5.09 -5.72 -8.08
N ASN A 82 6.31 -6.11 -7.69
CA ASN A 82 6.59 -6.51 -6.31
C ASN A 82 6.39 -5.36 -5.32
N ALA A 83 6.91 -4.17 -5.64
CA ALA A 83 6.73 -2.98 -4.81
C ALA A 83 5.24 -2.61 -4.67
N PHE A 84 4.50 -2.58 -5.78
CA PHE A 84 3.06 -2.31 -5.76
C PHE A 84 2.28 -3.37 -4.96
N ALA A 85 2.60 -4.65 -5.12
CA ALA A 85 1.94 -5.72 -4.36
C ALA A 85 2.19 -5.60 -2.85
N ASN A 86 3.41 -5.23 -2.44
CA ASN A 86 3.74 -5.02 -1.04
C ASN A 86 2.95 -3.85 -0.44
N VAL A 87 2.91 -2.73 -1.16
CA VAL A 87 2.13 -1.54 -0.74
C VAL A 87 0.64 -1.85 -0.69
N TYR A 88 0.12 -2.56 -1.70
CA TYR A 88 -1.27 -3.00 -1.72
C TYR A 88 -1.62 -3.87 -0.50
N LYS A 89 -0.72 -4.79 -0.12
CA LYS A 89 -0.94 -5.65 1.04
C LYS A 89 -0.93 -4.88 2.35
N ILE A 90 -0.05 -3.89 2.50
CA ILE A 90 -0.03 -2.99 3.66
C ILE A 90 -1.37 -2.28 3.80
N ILE A 91 -1.90 -1.75 2.70
CA ILE A 91 -3.16 -0.98 2.69
C ILE A 91 -4.39 -1.86 2.87
N SER A 92 -4.33 -3.10 2.38
CA SER A 92 -5.46 -4.04 2.45
C SER A 92 -5.60 -4.71 3.82
N VAL A 93 -4.50 -5.10 4.47
CA VAL A 93 -4.53 -5.95 5.67
C VAL A 93 -4.86 -5.17 6.96
N GLY A 94 -4.62 -3.86 7.01
CA GLY A 94 -4.93 -3.10 8.23
C GLY A 94 -3.96 -3.38 9.39
N PRO A 95 -3.94 -2.52 10.41
CA PRO A 95 -3.33 -2.89 11.68
C PRO A 95 -4.11 -4.04 12.32
N ASN A 96 -3.40 -5.09 12.74
CA ASN A 96 -4.03 -6.23 13.41
C ASN A 96 -4.28 -5.88 14.88
N GLY A 97 -5.52 -5.50 15.21
CA GLY A 97 -5.91 -5.10 16.56
C GLY A 97 -7.35 -5.51 16.85
N ASN A 98 -7.65 -6.81 16.80
CA ASN A 98 -9.00 -7.26 17.13
C ASN A 98 -9.20 -7.33 18.65
N TYR A 99 -10.09 -6.49 19.19
CA TYR A 99 -10.37 -6.37 20.63
C TYR A 99 -11.02 -7.64 21.21
N SER A 100 -11.73 -8.41 20.38
CA SER A 100 -12.51 -9.57 20.82
C SER A 100 -11.65 -10.78 21.19
N ASP A 101 -10.38 -10.80 20.79
CA ASP A 101 -9.46 -11.91 21.08
C ASP A 101 -8.64 -11.69 22.36
N LEU A 102 -8.79 -10.53 23.03
CA LEU A 102 -8.03 -10.23 24.23
C LEU A 102 -8.69 -10.84 25.49
N PRO A 103 -7.90 -11.48 26.37
CA PRO A 103 -8.43 -12.12 27.55
C PRO A 103 -8.92 -11.07 28.57
N ALA A 104 -10.13 -11.27 29.10
CA ALA A 104 -10.67 -10.42 30.17
C ALA A 104 -9.84 -10.49 31.47
N ILE A 105 -9.12 -11.59 31.68
CA ILE A 105 -8.24 -11.80 32.83
C ILE A 105 -6.78 -11.53 32.42
N GLN A 106 -6.04 -10.78 33.24
CA GLN A 106 -4.64 -10.45 32.98
C GLN A 106 -3.75 -11.70 33.07
N LYS A 107 -3.30 -12.18 31.90
CA LYS A 107 -2.34 -13.29 31.79
C LYS A 107 -0.92 -12.82 32.13
N PRO A 108 -0.02 -13.71 32.60
CA PRO A 108 1.37 -13.35 32.84
C PRO A 108 2.03 -12.80 31.56
N GLY A 109 2.69 -11.64 31.68
CA GLY A 109 3.31 -10.91 30.56
C GLY A 109 2.40 -9.92 29.84
N TYR A 110 1.10 -9.91 30.10
CA TYR A 110 0.16 -8.91 29.57
C TYR A 110 0.14 -7.68 30.48
N ARG A 111 0.03 -6.51 29.86
CA ARG A 111 -0.06 -5.22 30.56
C ARG A 111 -1.49 -4.70 30.45
N PHE A 112 -1.93 -3.89 31.40
CA PHE A 112 -3.24 -3.25 31.29
C PHE A 112 -3.05 -1.83 30.76
N CYS A 113 -3.69 -1.52 29.63
CA CYS A 113 -3.66 -0.18 29.06
C CYS A 113 -4.84 0.63 29.61
N TYR A 114 -4.56 1.70 30.38
CA TYR A 114 -5.60 2.56 30.96
C TYR A 114 -6.37 3.37 29.93
N ASN A 115 -5.77 3.72 28.78
CA ASN A 115 -6.47 4.43 27.71
C ASN A 115 -7.47 3.53 26.98
N CYS A 116 -7.10 2.28 26.71
CA CYS A 116 -7.92 1.33 25.97
C CYS A 116 -8.83 0.46 26.86
N GLN A 117 -8.61 0.46 28.18
CA GLN A 117 -9.29 -0.41 29.15
C GLN A 117 -9.19 -1.91 28.79
N LEU A 118 -8.08 -2.32 28.18
CA LEU A 118 -7.85 -3.67 27.63
C LEU A 118 -6.49 -4.23 28.10
N ASN A 119 -6.40 -5.56 28.22
CA ASN A 119 -5.17 -6.27 28.55
C ASN A 119 -4.31 -6.45 27.29
N GLU A 120 -3.30 -5.62 27.07
CA GLU A 120 -2.43 -5.64 25.90
C GLU A 120 -1.34 -6.74 26.00
N PRO A 121 -1.08 -7.51 24.92
CA PRO A 121 0.01 -8.47 24.87
C PRO A 121 1.40 -7.80 24.96
N PRO A 122 2.45 -8.53 25.35
CA PRO A 122 3.79 -7.97 25.64
C PRO A 122 4.51 -7.29 24.46
N ARG A 123 4.01 -7.43 23.22
CA ARG A 123 4.59 -6.82 22.01
C ARG A 123 3.70 -5.78 21.33
N SER A 124 2.50 -5.53 21.87
CA SER A 124 1.65 -4.44 21.39
C SER A 124 1.89 -3.18 22.21
N HIS A 125 1.82 -2.03 21.55
CA HIS A 125 1.91 -0.72 22.19
C HIS A 125 0.70 0.11 21.78
N HIS A 126 0.19 0.92 22.72
CA HIS A 126 -0.85 1.88 22.43
C HIS A 126 -0.35 2.92 21.41
N CYS A 127 -1.07 3.05 20.29
CA CYS A 127 -0.82 4.11 19.31
C CYS A 127 -1.62 5.36 19.73
N PRO A 128 -0.97 6.50 20.04
CA PRO A 128 -1.62 7.68 20.64
C PRO A 128 -2.44 8.53 19.65
N GLY A 129 -2.48 8.21 18.35
CA GLY A 129 -3.28 8.92 17.37
C GLY A 129 -4.01 7.95 16.45
N ASN A 130 -5.28 8.28 16.11
CA ASN A 130 -6.22 7.79 15.08
C ASN A 130 -5.87 6.56 14.20
N CYS A 131 -5.10 5.59 14.68
CA CYS A 131 -5.19 4.21 14.24
C CYS A 131 -6.48 3.65 14.84
N GLU A 132 -7.61 4.27 14.50
CA GLU A 132 -8.90 3.64 14.63
C GLU A 132 -8.78 2.34 13.84
N ILE A 133 -8.70 1.26 14.60
CA ILE A 133 -9.03 -0.09 14.20
C ILE A 133 -10.52 -0.04 13.85
N ASN A 134 -10.79 0.61 12.72
CA ASN A 134 -12.12 0.82 12.20
C ASN A 134 -12.65 -0.57 11.90
N HIS A 135 -13.63 -0.96 12.71
CA HIS A 135 -14.58 -2.03 12.49
C HIS A 135 -14.67 -2.41 11.01
N MET A 136 -14.06 -3.53 10.62
CA MET A 136 -14.70 -4.40 9.63
C MET A 136 -15.83 -5.11 10.38
N GLN A 137 -16.98 -4.45 10.45
CA GLN A 137 -18.26 -5.14 10.55
C GLN A 137 -18.63 -5.66 9.16
#